data_AF-F9WNJ5-F1
#
_entry.id   AF-F9WNJ5-F1
#
_cell.length_a   1.000
_cell.length_b   1.000
_cell.length_c   1.000
_cell.angle_alpha   90.00
_cell.angle_beta   90.00
_cell.angle_gamma   90.00
#
_symmetry.space_group_name_H-M   'P 1'
#
loop_
_entity.id
_entity.type
_entity.pdbx_description
1 polymer ?
#
loop_
_entity_poly.entity_id
_entity_poly.type
_entity_poly.pdbx_seq_one_letter_code
_entity_poly.pdbx_strand_id
1 'polypeptide(L)'
;MCYCELYSAADLRSLPRRGLYWGTIGSLSYKGAMVQYAYGWCYTLSVDVVRAFLAYEPLRRAVFFPYSEKNKAVFEQFYMGAEDVMVGLVLNKAGYYPNMYFVQETECSFYDLRVGYLTRPLRNSAVVVHHVGEEDYRVAMDKFENVTASDPRHLTRIGKGVGRFSCTW
;
A
#
# COMPACT_ATOMS: atom_id res chain seq x y z
N MET A 1 -9.17 -4.99 12.95
CA MET A 1 -7.97 -5.74 12.51
C MET A 1 -8.06 -5.78 10.99
N CYS A 2 -7.09 -5.20 10.29
CA CYS A 2 -7.06 -5.18 8.83
C CYS A 2 -6.21 -6.38 8.38
N TYR A 3 -6.77 -7.27 7.58
CA TYR A 3 -6.01 -8.39 7.01
C TYR A 3 -5.71 -8.08 5.55
N CYS A 4 -4.48 -7.67 5.27
CA CYS A 4 -3.95 -7.51 3.91
C CYS A 4 -3.28 -8.82 3.46
N GLU A 5 -3.98 -9.94 3.44
CA GLU A 5 -3.35 -11.24 3.14
C GLU A 5 -4.01 -12.02 2.00
N LEU A 6 -4.49 -11.32 0.97
CA LEU A 6 -4.96 -11.99 -0.23
C LEU A 6 -4.46 -11.27 -1.48
N TYR A 7 -3.15 -11.11 -1.63
CA TYR A 7 -2.62 -10.85 -2.97
C TYR A 7 -2.93 -12.05 -3.85
N SER A 8 -3.52 -11.84 -5.03
CA SER A 8 -3.37 -12.84 -6.07
C SER A 8 -1.86 -13.00 -6.30
N ALA A 9 -1.33 -14.18 -5.95
CA ALA A 9 0.08 -14.51 -6.18
C ALA A 9 0.47 -14.37 -7.67
N ALA A 10 -0.52 -14.33 -8.58
CA ALA A 10 -0.31 -14.09 -9.99
C ALA A 10 0.05 -12.62 -10.29
N ASP A 11 -0.65 -11.65 -9.69
CA ASP A 11 -0.38 -10.22 -9.91
C ASP A 11 1.04 -9.84 -9.47
N LEU A 12 1.55 -10.45 -8.40
CA LEU A 12 2.93 -10.24 -7.96
C LEU A 12 3.97 -10.55 -9.06
N ARG A 13 3.63 -11.42 -10.03
CA ARG A 13 4.53 -11.77 -11.15
C ARG A 13 4.60 -10.70 -12.22
N SER A 14 3.58 -9.84 -12.37
CA SER A 14 3.55 -8.76 -13.36
C SER A 14 4.17 -7.46 -12.84
N LEU A 15 4.42 -7.37 -11.53
CA LEU A 15 4.99 -6.19 -10.90
C LEU A 15 6.51 -6.05 -11.11
N PRO A 16 7.02 -4.81 -11.18
CA PRO A 16 8.45 -4.56 -11.10
C PRO A 16 9.06 -5.14 -9.81
N ARG A 17 10.20 -5.82 -9.92
CA ARG A 17 10.93 -6.36 -8.76
C ARG A 17 11.75 -5.31 -8.00
N ARG A 18 11.93 -4.13 -8.57
CA ARG A 18 12.68 -3.00 -8.00
C ARG A 18 11.87 -1.72 -8.09
N GLY A 19 12.01 -0.85 -7.09
CA GLY A 19 11.33 0.44 -7.04
C GLY A 19 9.83 0.36 -6.76
N LEU A 20 9.25 -0.83 -6.59
CA LEU A 20 7.81 -1.02 -6.43
C LEU A 20 7.26 -0.33 -5.18
N TYR A 21 6.24 0.49 -5.39
CA TYR A 21 5.30 0.95 -4.37
C TYR A 21 3.87 0.74 -4.90
N TRP A 22 3.22 -0.33 -4.45
CA TRP A 22 1.90 -0.74 -4.93
C TRP A 22 0.85 -0.56 -3.84
N GLY A 23 -0.29 0.01 -4.20
CA GLY A 23 -1.49 0.06 -3.35
C GLY A 23 -2.50 1.04 -3.92
N THR A 24 -3.51 1.41 -3.14
CA THR A 24 -4.38 2.53 -3.52
C THR A 24 -3.61 3.82 -3.30
N ILE A 25 -3.21 4.50 -4.40
CA ILE A 25 -2.31 5.66 -4.33
C ILE A 25 -3.11 6.95 -4.15
N GLY A 26 -2.90 7.60 -3.02
CA GLY A 26 -3.34 8.96 -2.71
C GLY A 26 -2.27 10.01 -2.99
N SER A 27 -2.60 11.27 -2.77
CA SER A 27 -1.65 12.37 -2.84
C SER A 27 -1.91 13.40 -1.76
N LEU A 28 -0.84 13.98 -1.22
CA LEU A 28 -0.87 15.00 -0.18
C LEU A 28 0.02 16.17 -0.59
N SER A 29 -0.46 17.39 -0.43
CA SER A 29 0.39 18.57 -0.51
C SER A 29 1.11 18.77 0.83
N TYR A 30 2.44 18.70 0.82
CA TYR A 30 3.28 18.96 1.98
C TYR A 30 4.34 20.00 1.65
N LYS A 31 4.27 21.16 2.32
CA LYS A 31 5.21 22.29 2.13
C LYS A 31 5.41 22.67 0.66
N GLY A 32 4.34 22.63 -0.14
CA GLY A 32 4.35 22.97 -1.56
C GLY A 32 4.78 21.84 -2.50
N ALA A 33 5.15 20.67 -1.98
CA ALA A 33 5.45 19.48 -2.77
C ALA A 33 4.27 18.48 -2.73
N MET A 34 3.95 17.89 -3.88
CA MET A 34 2.99 16.79 -3.94
C MET A 34 3.67 15.47 -3.62
N VAL A 35 3.23 14.83 -2.55
CA VAL A 35 3.72 13.54 -2.06
C VAL A 35 2.72 12.46 -2.42
N GLN A 36 3.18 11.38 -3.06
CA GLN A 36 2.38 10.20 -3.33
C GLN A 36 2.59 9.17 -2.22
N TYR A 37 1.50 8.55 -1.78
CA TYR A 37 1.52 7.51 -0.76
C TYR A 37 0.43 6.48 -1.04
N ALA A 38 0.62 5.26 -0.58
CA ALA A 38 -0.42 4.24 -0.63
C ALA A 38 -1.18 4.22 0.71
N TYR A 39 -2.51 4.12 0.68
CA TYR A 39 -3.32 4.08 1.91
C TYR A 39 -3.00 2.86 2.79
N GLY A 40 -3.04 3.04 4.11
CA GLY A 40 -2.57 2.04 5.09
C GLY A 40 -3.35 0.74 5.19
N TRP A 41 -4.48 0.61 4.49
CA TRP A 41 -5.29 -0.61 4.47
C TRP A 41 -4.86 -1.64 3.42
N CYS A 42 -3.90 -1.32 2.54
CA CYS A 42 -3.10 -2.29 1.80
C CYS A 42 -2.04 -1.60 0.94
N TYR A 43 -0.78 -1.96 1.15
CA TYR A 43 0.28 -1.65 0.21
C TYR A 43 1.42 -2.66 0.25
N THR A 44 2.17 -2.76 -0.84
CA THR A 44 3.36 -3.59 -0.99
C THR A 44 4.54 -2.75 -1.44
N LEU A 45 5.69 -2.98 -0.82
CA LEU A 45 6.96 -2.36 -1.18
C LEU A 45 7.95 -3.42 -1.68
N SER A 46 8.73 -3.07 -2.70
CA SER A 46 9.93 -3.85 -3.03
C SER A 46 11.00 -3.68 -1.96
N VAL A 47 11.86 -4.69 -1.82
CA VAL A 47 12.92 -4.72 -0.80
C VAL A 47 13.86 -3.51 -0.90
N ASP A 48 14.18 -3.03 -2.10
CA ASP A 48 15.03 -1.85 -2.28
C ASP A 48 14.34 -0.55 -1.82
N VAL A 49 13.03 -0.41 -2.03
CA VAL A 49 12.24 0.71 -1.49
C VAL A 49 12.22 0.66 0.04
N VAL A 50 12.01 -0.52 0.62
CA VAL A 50 12.08 -0.70 2.09
C VAL A 50 13.47 -0.31 2.62
N ARG A 51 14.54 -0.73 1.95
CA ARG A 51 15.91 -0.36 2.34
C ARG A 51 16.14 1.15 2.27
N ALA A 52 15.66 1.81 1.22
CA ALA A 52 15.77 3.27 1.09
C ALA A 52 15.02 4.00 2.20
N PHE A 53 13.82 3.52 2.56
CA PHE A 53 13.05 4.05 3.68
C PHE A 53 13.79 3.88 5.02
N LEU A 54 14.30 2.68 5.31
CA LEU A 54 15.01 2.37 6.56
C LEU A 54 16.37 3.09 6.67
N ALA A 55 17.01 3.39 5.54
CA ALA A 55 18.27 4.13 5.48
C ALA A 55 18.11 5.63 5.78
N TYR A 56 16.87 6.14 5.87
CA TYR A 56 16.62 7.55 6.14
C TYR A 56 16.82 7.88 7.63
N GLU A 57 18.07 8.18 7.99
CA GLU A 57 18.54 8.45 9.34
C GLU A 57 17.69 9.46 10.16
N PRO A 58 17.16 10.57 9.58
CA PRO A 58 16.31 11.48 10.34
C PRO A 58 15.06 10.82 10.92
N LEU A 59 14.39 9.95 10.14
CA LEU A 59 13.24 9.18 10.65
C LEU A 59 13.70 8.16 11.69
N ARG A 60 14.79 7.43 11.43
CA ARG A 60 15.32 6.43 12.37
C ARG A 60 15.58 7.04 13.75
N ARG A 61 16.18 8.23 13.78
CA ARG A 61 16.38 8.97 15.04
C ARG A 61 15.07 9.38 15.71
N ALA A 62 14.08 9.83 14.94
CA ALA A 62 12.78 10.23 15.48
C ALA A 62 12.00 9.06 16.10
N VAL A 63 12.06 7.86 15.51
CA VAL A 63 11.39 6.66 16.04
C VAL A 63 11.91 6.24 17.41
N PHE A 64 13.21 6.38 17.67
CA PHE A 64 13.81 6.07 18.97
C PHE A 64 13.79 7.26 19.95
N PHE A 65 13.28 8.41 19.52
CA PHE A 65 13.23 9.60 20.36
C PHE A 65 11.95 9.60 21.21
N PRO A 66 12.01 9.83 22.54
CA PRO A 66 10.82 9.86 23.37
C PRO A 66 9.86 10.97 22.97
N TYR A 67 8.59 10.61 22.81
CA TYR A 67 7.54 11.58 22.58
C TYR A 67 7.34 12.48 23.81
N SER A 68 7.21 13.78 23.56
CA SER A 68 6.70 14.76 24.52
C SER A 68 6.12 15.93 23.75
N GLU A 69 5.19 16.69 24.36
CA GLU A 69 4.61 17.88 23.74
C GLU A 69 5.66 18.90 23.29
N LYS A 70 6.75 19.05 24.07
CA LYS A 70 7.89 19.93 23.72
C LYS A 70 8.53 19.55 22.38
N ASN A 71 8.50 18.26 22.04
CA ASN A 71 9.18 17.71 20.87
C ASN A 71 8.21 17.27 19.77
N LYS A 72 6.92 17.59 19.88
CA LYS A 72 5.87 17.20 18.93
C LYS A 72 6.23 17.50 17.46
N ALA A 73 6.87 18.64 17.22
CA ALA A 73 7.32 19.06 15.89
C ALA A 73 8.27 18.05 15.20
N VAL A 74 9.05 17.28 15.97
CA VAL A 74 9.96 16.24 15.46
C VAL A 74 9.17 15.07 14.84
N PHE A 75 7.99 14.77 15.36
CA PHE A 75 7.11 13.72 14.87
C PHE A 75 6.22 14.22 13.73
N GLU A 76 5.69 15.44 13.85
CA GLU A 76 4.83 16.07 12.84
C GLU A 76 5.56 16.28 11.50
N GLN A 77 6.86 16.60 11.51
CA GLN A 77 7.63 16.74 10.26
C GLN A 77 7.72 15.45 9.43
N PHE A 78 7.49 14.29 10.04
CA PHE A 78 7.48 12.98 9.38
C PHE A 78 6.07 12.39 9.26
N TYR A 79 5.03 13.11 9.67
CA TYR A 79 3.65 12.59 9.67
C TYR A 79 3.50 11.29 10.48
N MET A 80 4.20 11.17 11.62
CA MET A 80 4.15 9.92 12.41
C MET A 80 2.77 9.56 12.97
N GLY A 81 1.79 10.48 12.94
CA GLY A 81 0.38 10.21 13.24
C GLY A 81 -0.43 9.61 12.08
N ALA A 82 0.16 9.55 10.88
CA ALA A 82 -0.41 8.94 9.68
C ALA A 82 0.69 8.13 8.98
N GLU A 83 0.82 6.87 9.41
CA GLU A 83 1.93 5.97 9.02
C GLU A 83 2.04 5.78 7.51
N ASP A 84 0.91 5.69 6.82
CA ASP A 84 0.85 5.53 5.38
C ASP A 84 1.40 6.75 4.62
N VAL A 85 1.02 7.95 5.06
CA VAL A 85 1.57 9.22 4.56
C VAL A 85 3.07 9.33 4.87
N MET A 86 3.49 8.91 6.08
CA MET A 86 4.89 8.93 6.50
C MET A 86 5.78 8.14 5.53
N VAL A 87 5.36 6.96 5.07
CA VAL A 87 6.12 6.14 4.11
C VAL A 87 6.39 6.92 2.82
N GLY A 88 5.32 7.46 2.20
CA GLY A 88 5.45 8.25 0.97
C GLY A 88 6.29 9.51 1.16
N LEU A 89 6.11 10.22 2.28
CA LEU A 89 6.82 11.45 2.61
C LEU A 89 8.31 11.20 2.84
N VAL A 90 8.66 10.16 3.58
CA VAL A 90 10.05 9.83 3.89
C VAL A 90 10.80 9.39 2.64
N LEU A 91 10.18 8.58 1.78
CA LEU A 91 10.76 8.20 0.49
C LEU A 91 10.97 9.42 -0.44
N ASN A 92 10.07 10.40 -0.38
CA ASN A 92 10.24 11.67 -1.08
C ASN A 92 11.43 12.47 -0.51
N LYS A 93 11.48 12.64 0.82
CA LYS A 93 12.56 13.34 1.53
C LYS A 93 13.93 12.67 1.36
N ALA A 94 13.96 11.35 1.24
CA ALA A 94 15.17 10.58 0.95
C ALA A 94 15.63 10.72 -0.52
N GLY A 95 14.86 11.39 -1.37
CA GLY A 95 15.17 11.56 -2.79
C GLY A 95 15.01 10.27 -3.60
N TYR A 96 14.28 9.26 -3.09
CA TYR A 96 14.17 7.95 -3.73
C TYR A 96 13.12 7.88 -4.85
N TYR A 97 12.21 8.86 -4.93
CA TYR A 97 11.12 8.92 -5.92
C TYR A 97 11.53 8.66 -7.38
N PRO A 98 12.67 9.18 -7.90
CA PRO A 98 13.09 8.89 -9.27
C PRO A 98 13.36 7.40 -9.56
N ASN A 99 13.62 6.60 -8.52
CA ASN A 99 13.85 5.16 -8.61
C ASN A 99 12.58 4.34 -8.36
N MET A 100 11.44 4.99 -8.13
CA MET A 100 10.19 4.33 -7.77
C MET A 100 9.30 4.07 -8.97
N TYR A 101 8.53 2.99 -8.85
CA TYR A 101 7.45 2.62 -9.75
C TYR A 101 6.18 2.47 -8.92
N PHE A 102 5.28 3.44 -9.04
CA PHE A 102 3.99 3.42 -8.36
C PHE A 102 3.03 2.55 -9.15
N VAL A 103 2.45 1.55 -8.49
CA VAL A 103 1.35 0.76 -9.06
C VAL A 103 0.07 1.12 -8.35
N GLN A 104 -0.88 1.64 -9.11
CA GLN A 104 -2.19 2.01 -8.61
C GLN A 104 -3.11 0.80 -8.60
N GLU A 105 -3.47 0.38 -7.40
CA GLU A 105 -4.57 -0.55 -7.20
C GLU A 105 -5.90 0.20 -7.29
N THR A 106 -6.87 -0.41 -7.96
CA THR A 106 -8.18 0.16 -8.19
C THR A 106 -9.22 -0.45 -7.26
N GLU A 107 -10.33 0.26 -7.11
CA GLU A 107 -11.42 -0.10 -6.21
C GLU A 107 -11.98 -1.51 -6.42
N CYS A 108 -11.89 -2.11 -7.61
CA CYS A 108 -12.41 -3.45 -7.89
C CYS A 108 -11.70 -4.59 -7.15
N SER A 109 -10.55 -4.30 -6.56
CA SER A 109 -9.72 -5.26 -5.83
C SER A 109 -9.85 -5.13 -4.32
N PHE A 110 -10.54 -4.08 -3.85
CA PHE A 110 -10.84 -3.83 -2.45
C PHE A 110 -12.24 -4.33 -2.07
N TYR A 111 -12.36 -5.07 -0.99
CA TYR A 111 -13.62 -5.61 -0.50
C TYR A 111 -13.79 -5.26 0.97
N ASP A 112 -14.85 -4.57 1.31
CA ASP A 112 -15.28 -4.40 2.69
C ASP A 112 -16.39 -5.39 2.99
N LEU A 113 -16.23 -6.27 3.98
CA LEU A 113 -17.21 -7.34 4.22
C LEU A 113 -18.29 -7.01 5.23
N ARG A 114 -18.10 -6.00 6.09
CA ARG A 114 -19.02 -5.74 7.21
C ARG A 114 -19.55 -4.32 7.24
N VAL A 115 -18.68 -3.32 7.10
CA VAL A 115 -19.04 -1.91 7.33
C VAL A 115 -18.11 -1.02 6.50
N GLY A 116 -18.64 -0.29 5.52
CA GLY A 116 -17.86 0.76 4.88
C GLY A 116 -18.12 0.96 3.40
N TYR A 117 -17.06 1.32 2.69
CA TYR A 117 -17.05 1.63 1.26
C TYR A 117 -16.96 0.32 0.45
N LEU A 118 -17.78 0.18 -0.60
CA LEU A 118 -17.80 -1.00 -1.50
C LEU A 118 -18.10 -2.34 -0.80
N THR A 119 -19.12 -2.36 0.07
CA THR A 119 -19.65 -3.62 0.62
C THR A 119 -20.23 -4.50 -0.49
N ARG A 120 -19.59 -5.64 -0.74
CA ARG A 120 -20.00 -6.58 -1.80
C ARG A 120 -19.50 -8.00 -1.53
N PRO A 121 -20.12 -9.02 -2.13
CA PRO A 121 -19.66 -10.40 -2.00
C PRO A 121 -18.22 -10.57 -2.50
N LEU A 122 -17.43 -11.35 -1.76
CA LEU A 122 -16.04 -11.65 -2.08
C LEU A 122 -15.92 -12.37 -3.42
N ARG A 123 -15.00 -11.92 -4.27
CA ARG A 123 -14.68 -12.51 -5.58
C ARG A 123 -13.24 -13.02 -5.60
N ASN A 124 -12.93 -13.89 -6.57
CA ASN A 124 -11.57 -14.44 -6.75
C ASN A 124 -10.53 -13.35 -7.10
N SER A 125 -11.03 -12.19 -7.50
CA SER A 125 -10.29 -10.98 -7.81
C SER A 125 -9.89 -10.12 -6.62
N ALA A 126 -10.29 -10.49 -5.40
CA ALA A 126 -9.95 -9.72 -4.22
C ALA A 126 -8.43 -9.69 -4.02
N VAL A 127 -7.89 -8.49 -3.84
CA VAL A 127 -6.50 -8.25 -3.40
C VAL A 127 -6.47 -7.85 -1.93
N VAL A 128 -7.54 -7.17 -1.49
CA VAL A 128 -7.65 -6.62 -0.15
C VAL A 128 -9.05 -6.87 0.38
N VAL A 129 -9.11 -7.36 1.61
CA VAL A 129 -10.37 -7.59 2.31
C VAL A 129 -10.29 -6.88 3.67
N HIS A 130 -11.22 -5.96 3.90
CA HIS A 130 -11.20 -5.05 5.04
C HIS A 130 -12.43 -5.24 5.93
N HIS A 131 -12.30 -4.80 7.18
CA HIS A 131 -13.31 -5.00 8.25
C HIS A 131 -13.77 -6.45 8.40
N VAL A 132 -12.83 -7.39 8.30
CA VAL A 132 -13.12 -8.83 8.47
C VAL A 132 -13.18 -9.21 9.95
N GLY A 133 -14.14 -10.04 10.30
CA GLY A 133 -14.13 -10.83 11.53
C GLY A 133 -13.60 -12.24 11.29
N GLU A 134 -13.45 -13.03 12.36
CA GLU A 134 -12.93 -14.40 12.30
C GLU A 134 -13.75 -15.31 11.37
N GLU A 135 -15.08 -15.18 11.39
CA GLU A 135 -15.95 -15.95 10.50
C GLU A 135 -15.73 -15.60 9.03
N ASP A 136 -15.55 -14.32 8.71
CA ASP A 136 -15.30 -13.89 7.33
C ASP A 136 -13.94 -14.40 6.85
N TYR A 137 -12.95 -14.46 7.75
CA TYR A 137 -11.65 -15.06 7.47
C TYR A 137 -11.80 -16.53 7.11
N ARG A 138 -12.58 -17.31 7.87
CA ARG A 138 -12.88 -18.71 7.54
C ARG A 138 -13.52 -18.82 6.15
N VAL A 139 -14.53 -18.01 5.86
CA VAL A 139 -15.20 -17.99 4.54
C VAL A 139 -14.23 -17.62 3.42
N ALA A 140 -13.33 -16.66 3.66
CA ALA A 140 -12.30 -16.29 2.70
C ALA A 140 -11.31 -17.43 2.47
N MET A 141 -10.79 -18.05 3.53
CA MET A 141 -9.88 -19.19 3.43
C MET A 141 -10.51 -20.34 2.65
N ASP A 142 -11.75 -20.75 2.97
CA ASP A 142 -12.48 -21.79 2.25
C ASP A 142 -12.64 -21.44 0.76
N LYS A 143 -12.87 -20.16 0.44
CA LYS A 143 -13.03 -19.69 -0.95
C LYS A 143 -11.71 -19.75 -1.73
N PHE A 144 -10.59 -19.37 -1.10
CA PHE A 144 -9.30 -19.23 -1.77
C PHE A 144 -8.44 -20.49 -1.73
N GLU A 145 -8.74 -21.47 -0.87
CA GLU A 145 -7.98 -22.72 -0.69
C GLU A 145 -7.75 -23.48 -2.01
N ASN A 146 -8.75 -23.47 -2.90
CA ASN A 146 -8.72 -24.22 -4.16
C ASN A 146 -8.39 -23.34 -5.38
N VAL A 147 -8.00 -22.07 -5.19
CA VAL A 147 -7.62 -21.18 -6.30
C VAL A 147 -6.18 -21.49 -6.69
N THR A 148 -6.01 -22.42 -7.64
CA THR A 148 -4.71 -22.98 -8.02
C THR A 148 -3.91 -22.10 -9.00
N ALA A 149 -4.57 -21.22 -9.75
CA ALA A 149 -3.95 -20.18 -10.56
C ALA A 149 -5.03 -19.19 -11.02
N SER A 150 -4.83 -17.90 -10.76
CA SER A 150 -5.50 -16.86 -11.55
C SER A 150 -4.51 -16.36 -12.59
N ASP A 151 -4.99 -15.97 -13.77
CA ASP A 151 -4.16 -15.14 -14.64
C ASP A 151 -3.91 -13.79 -13.94
N PRO A 152 -2.71 -13.21 -14.09
CA PRO A 152 -2.45 -11.88 -13.59
C PRO A 152 -3.35 -10.89 -14.32
N ARG A 153 -3.87 -9.91 -13.58
CA ARG A 153 -4.57 -8.79 -14.20
C ARG A 153 -3.64 -8.01 -15.11
N HIS A 154 -4.23 -7.35 -16.09
CA HIS A 154 -3.49 -6.50 -16.99
C HIS A 154 -2.99 -5.24 -16.25
N LEU A 155 -1.66 -5.12 -16.12
CA LEU A 155 -0.99 -3.93 -15.61
C LEU A 155 -0.75 -2.96 -16.77
N THR A 156 -1.53 -1.88 -16.82
CA THR A 156 -1.38 -0.83 -17.82
C THR A 156 -0.39 0.22 -17.34
N ARG A 157 0.64 0.51 -18.14
CA ARG A 157 1.52 1.65 -17.90
C ARG A 157 0.80 2.95 -18.28
N ILE A 158 0.58 3.83 -17.30
CA ILE A 158 -0.15 5.10 -17.50
C ILE A 158 0.76 6.33 -17.43
N GLY A 159 2.05 6.13 -17.15
CA GLY A 159 3.04 7.20 -17.12
C GLY A 159 4.46 6.70 -16.91
N LYS A 160 5.41 7.64 -16.81
CA LYS A 160 6.78 7.31 -16.41
C LYS A 160 6.77 6.94 -14.92
N GLY A 161 7.17 5.70 -14.60
CA GLY A 161 7.19 5.22 -13.22
C GLY A 161 5.80 4.99 -12.61
N VAL A 162 4.73 4.90 -13.43
CA VAL A 162 3.37 4.69 -12.94
C VAL A 162 2.64 3.64 -13.78
N GLY A 163 2.09 2.63 -13.11
CA GLY A 163 1.19 1.63 -13.68
C GLY A 163 -0.13 1.55 -12.91
N ARG A 164 -1.13 0.90 -13.49
CA ARG A 164 -2.45 0.67 -12.89
C ARG A 164 -3.00 -0.68 -13.32
N PHE A 165 -3.54 -1.46 -12.39
CA PHE A 165 -4.26 -2.69 -12.73
C PHE A 165 -5.65 -2.41 -13.28
N SER A 166 -6.07 -3.17 -14.29
CA SER A 166 -7.43 -3.13 -14.82
C SER A 166 -8.43 -3.85 -13.92
N CYS A 167 -9.68 -3.40 -13.96
CA CYS A 167 -10.83 -4.09 -13.37
C CYS A 167 -11.50 -5.09 -14.32
N THR A 168 -10.97 -5.24 -15.54
CA THR A 168 -11.40 -6.21 -16.54
C THR A 168 -10.57 -7.48 -16.38
N TRP A 169 -11.28 -8.61 -16.32
CA TRP A 169 -10.76 -9.97 -16.12
C TRP A 169 -10.83 -10.71 -17.45
#